data_AF-A0A7C2P2H1-F1
#
_entry.id   AF-A0A7C2P2H1-F1
#
_cell.length_a   1.000
_cell.length_b   1.000
_cell.length_c   1.000
_cell.angle_alpha   90.00
_cell.angle_beta   90.00
_cell.angle_gamma   90.00
#
_symmetry.space_group_name_H-M   'P 1'
#
loop_
_entity.id
_entity.type
_entity.pdbx_description
1 polymer ?
#
loop_
_entity_poly.entity_id
_entity_poly.type
_entity_poly.pdbx_seq_one_letter_code
_entity_poly.pdbx_strand_id
1 'polypeptide(L)'
;MNTARPTRLSGLEPLLITPDLLFVNIGERTNVTGSAKFKRLIKEDRYAEAVEVAHQQVASGAQIIDVNMDEGLIDSEAAMVRFLNLIAAEPDIARVPVMVDSSKWSVIEAGLRCLQGKGIVNSISMKEGEEIFLEQARKIMQYGAAVIVMAFDTQGQADTLERKVTICSRAYELLTGKLDFPPEDIIFDPNIFAIATGIEEHSNYAVDFIEATRELKRRFPACHVSGGVSNVSFSFRGNNTVREAIHSVFLYHAIRAGMDMGIVNAGTLAIYDDLDAELRKRVEDVVLNRNPNATERLLEIADNYQGTQGEAAVVTLAWREQPVHKRLSYALVHGIDQFVIEDTEEVRQLSSRPLDVIEGPLMDGMNVVGDLFGAGKMFLPQVVKSARVMKKAVTYLLPYIEEEKLRSGDTGKNNGTIVMATVKGDVHDIGKNIVGVVLRCNNFEVIDLGVM
;
A
#
# COMPACT_ATOMS: atom_id res chain seq x y z
N MET A 1 -17.47 21.58 0.55
CA MET A 1 -16.83 20.81 -0.53
C MET A 1 -15.44 21.38 -0.71
N ASN A 2 -14.40 20.65 -0.31
CA ASN A 2 -13.02 21.12 -0.46
C ASN A 2 -12.64 21.00 -1.94
N THR A 3 -12.43 22.12 -2.62
CA THR A 3 -12.20 22.23 -4.07
C THR A 3 -10.73 21.97 -4.46
N ALA A 4 -9.97 21.26 -3.63
CA ALA A 4 -8.57 20.97 -3.91
C ALA A 4 -8.48 20.00 -5.10
N ARG A 5 -7.63 20.33 -6.07
CA ARG A 5 -7.37 19.48 -7.22
C ARG A 5 -6.69 18.20 -6.72
N PRO A 6 -7.20 17.01 -7.05
CA PRO A 6 -6.55 15.76 -6.64
C PRO A 6 -5.25 15.59 -7.41
N THR A 7 -4.25 15.04 -6.73
CA THR A 7 -2.98 14.64 -7.34
C THR A 7 -3.23 13.59 -8.39
N ARG A 8 -2.65 13.81 -9.57
CA ARG A 8 -2.81 12.93 -10.72
C ARG A 8 -1.44 12.38 -11.06
N LEU A 9 -1.30 11.06 -10.95
CA LEU A 9 -0.15 10.32 -11.40
C LEU A 9 -0.58 9.41 -12.54
N SER A 10 0.36 8.85 -13.29
CA SER A 10 0.01 7.91 -14.36
C SER A 10 1.16 6.95 -14.64
N GLY A 11 0.81 5.67 -14.77
CA GLY A 11 1.53 4.77 -15.67
C GLY A 11 0.88 4.86 -17.06
N LEU A 12 0.48 3.72 -17.62
CA LEU A 12 -0.47 3.65 -18.74
C LEU A 12 -1.91 3.97 -18.32
N GLU A 13 -2.21 3.81 -17.02
CA GLU A 13 -3.50 4.14 -16.44
C GLU A 13 -3.35 5.29 -15.42
N PRO A 14 -4.38 6.16 -15.29
CA PRO A 14 -4.34 7.25 -14.32
C PRO A 14 -4.49 6.72 -12.90
N LEU A 15 -3.70 7.25 -11.97
CA LEU A 15 -3.91 7.13 -10.54
C LEU A 15 -4.30 8.50 -9.99
N LEU A 16 -5.56 8.64 -9.55
CA LEU A 16 -6.07 9.83 -8.91
C LEU A 16 -6.02 9.64 -7.39
N ILE A 17 -5.21 10.44 -6.70
CA ILE A 17 -5.14 10.39 -5.24
C ILE A 17 -6.29 11.22 -4.68
N THR A 18 -7.35 10.54 -4.25
CA THR A 18 -8.51 11.12 -3.59
C THR A 18 -8.55 10.71 -2.12
N PRO A 19 -9.30 11.45 -1.27
CA PRO A 19 -9.48 11.06 0.13
C PRO A 19 -10.04 9.65 0.33
N ASP A 20 -10.78 9.11 -0.64
CA ASP A 20 -11.41 7.79 -0.57
C ASP A 20 -10.40 6.63 -0.67
N LEU A 21 -9.20 6.88 -1.21
CA LEU A 21 -8.14 5.86 -1.25
C LEU A 21 -7.55 5.55 0.13
N LEU A 22 -7.76 6.43 1.12
CA LEU A 22 -7.20 6.43 2.48
C LEU A 22 -5.66 6.46 2.53
N PHE A 23 -4.99 5.50 1.90
CA PHE A 23 -3.54 5.33 1.93
C PHE A 23 -3.01 4.71 0.64
N VAL A 24 -2.00 5.33 0.03
CA VAL A 24 -1.34 4.86 -1.20
C VAL A 24 -0.09 4.03 -0.86
N ASN A 25 -0.10 2.77 -1.27
CA ASN A 25 1.01 1.84 -1.04
C ASN A 25 2.04 1.93 -2.16
N ILE A 26 3.25 2.37 -1.83
CA ILE A 26 4.40 2.43 -2.74
C ILE A 26 5.27 1.20 -2.49
N GLY A 27 5.48 0.36 -3.51
CA GLY A 27 6.22 -0.89 -3.37
C GLY A 27 7.73 -0.68 -3.22
N GLU A 28 8.30 -1.14 -2.10
CA GLU A 28 9.72 -0.90 -1.73
C GLU A 28 10.76 -1.90 -2.28
N ARG A 29 10.34 -3.02 -2.88
CA ARG A 29 11.23 -4.19 -3.09
C ARG A 29 12.12 -4.09 -4.31
N THR A 30 11.84 -3.17 -5.22
CA THR A 30 12.61 -2.82 -6.43
C THR A 30 13.75 -1.86 -6.09
N ASN A 31 14.43 -2.14 -4.98
CA ASN A 31 15.45 -1.29 -4.38
C ASN A 31 16.73 -2.10 -4.13
N VAL A 32 17.82 -1.75 -4.79
CA VAL A 32 19.12 -2.44 -4.68
C VAL A 32 19.71 -2.32 -3.27
N THR A 33 19.43 -1.23 -2.55
CA THR A 33 19.92 -1.03 -1.18
C THR A 33 19.04 -1.76 -0.15
N GLY A 34 17.72 -1.79 -0.36
CA GLY A 34 16.73 -2.32 0.57
C GLY A 34 16.41 -3.81 0.42
N SER A 35 16.59 -4.40 -0.77
CA SER A 35 16.16 -5.76 -1.09
C SER A 35 17.33 -6.65 -1.53
N ALA A 36 17.76 -7.56 -0.65
CA ALA A 36 18.85 -8.50 -0.95
C ALA A 36 18.59 -9.36 -2.20
N LYS A 37 17.33 -9.75 -2.43
CA LYS A 37 16.93 -10.49 -3.65
C LYS A 37 17.11 -9.61 -4.88
N PHE A 38 16.58 -8.38 -4.87
CA PHE A 38 16.65 -7.49 -6.02
C PHE A 38 18.09 -7.08 -6.33
N LYS A 39 18.87 -6.73 -5.29
CA LYS A 39 20.31 -6.48 -5.39
C LYS A 39 21.05 -7.58 -6.13
N ARG A 40 20.82 -8.84 -5.73
CA ARG A 40 21.44 -10.00 -6.38
C ARG A 40 21.06 -10.08 -7.86
N LEU A 41 19.77 -9.92 -8.18
CA LEU A 41 19.28 -10.02 -9.55
C LEU A 41 19.88 -8.94 -10.46
N ILE A 42 19.97 -7.68 -9.99
CA ILE A 42 20.57 -6.59 -10.76
C ILE A 42 22.09 -6.82 -10.95
N LYS A 43 22.81 -7.22 -9.89
CA LYS A 43 24.26 -7.51 -9.98
C LYS A 43 24.59 -8.70 -10.88
N GLU A 44 23.69 -9.66 -11.00
CA GLU A 44 23.83 -10.85 -11.85
C GLU A 44 23.24 -10.63 -13.27
N ASP A 45 22.83 -9.40 -13.63
CA ASP A 45 22.18 -9.08 -14.91
C ASP A 45 20.88 -9.88 -15.18
N ARG A 46 20.23 -10.41 -14.14
CA ARG A 46 19.00 -11.20 -14.21
C ARG A 46 17.75 -10.33 -14.23
N TYR A 47 17.69 -9.42 -15.20
CA TYR A 47 16.63 -8.41 -15.30
C TYR A 47 15.22 -9.00 -15.48
N ALA A 48 15.06 -10.12 -16.18
CA ALA A 48 13.75 -10.77 -16.34
C ALA A 48 13.13 -11.17 -14.98
N GLU A 49 13.95 -11.70 -14.07
CA GLU A 49 13.50 -12.03 -12.71
C GLU A 49 13.34 -10.79 -11.83
N ALA A 50 14.08 -9.71 -12.12
CA ALA A 50 13.92 -8.44 -11.44
C ALA A 50 12.57 -7.79 -11.78
N VAL A 51 12.14 -7.89 -13.05
CA VAL A 51 10.81 -7.45 -13.51
C VAL A 51 9.70 -8.19 -12.75
N GLU A 52 9.87 -9.50 -12.51
CA GLU A 52 8.92 -10.28 -11.72
C GLU A 52 8.79 -9.77 -10.27
N VAL A 53 9.83 -9.16 -9.69
CA VAL A 53 9.72 -8.50 -8.37
C VAL A 53 8.77 -7.30 -8.44
N ALA A 54 8.83 -6.49 -9.50
CA ALA A 54 7.91 -5.37 -9.70
C ALA A 54 6.47 -5.88 -9.93
N HIS A 55 6.29 -6.88 -10.80
CA HIS A 55 5.00 -7.51 -11.06
C HIS A 55 4.33 -8.03 -9.77
N GLN A 56 5.09 -8.74 -8.91
CA GLN A 56 4.59 -9.26 -7.64
C GLN A 56 4.10 -8.15 -6.70
N GLN A 57 4.74 -6.98 -6.70
CA GLN A 57 4.32 -5.86 -5.87
C GLN A 57 2.99 -5.27 -6.36
N VAL A 58 2.86 -5.05 -7.67
CA VAL A 58 1.60 -4.56 -8.26
C VAL A 58 0.47 -5.57 -8.04
N ALA A 59 0.73 -6.86 -8.26
CA ALA A 59 -0.22 -7.94 -8.01
C ALA A 59 -0.60 -8.07 -6.51
N SER A 60 0.27 -7.61 -5.62
CA SER A 60 0.01 -7.54 -4.18
C SER A 60 -0.66 -6.23 -3.76
N GLY A 61 -1.02 -5.34 -4.69
CA GLY A 61 -1.76 -4.11 -4.41
C GLY A 61 -0.89 -2.86 -4.21
N ALA A 62 0.39 -2.88 -4.58
CA ALA A 62 1.17 -1.65 -4.72
C ALA A 62 0.55 -0.79 -5.84
N GLN A 63 0.25 0.46 -5.53
CA GLN A 63 -0.35 1.43 -6.45
C GLN A 63 0.73 2.25 -7.17
N ILE A 64 1.96 2.26 -6.66
CA ILE A 64 3.14 2.92 -7.20
C ILE A 64 4.33 1.98 -6.96
N ILE A 65 5.31 1.97 -7.86
CA ILE A 65 6.55 1.21 -7.70
C ILE A 65 7.73 2.16 -7.47
N ASP A 66 8.43 2.00 -6.35
CA ASP A 66 9.68 2.70 -6.06
C ASP A 66 10.87 1.93 -6.66
N VAL A 67 11.65 2.58 -7.51
CA VAL A 67 12.78 1.97 -8.21
C VAL A 67 14.06 2.66 -7.77
N ASN A 68 14.94 1.92 -7.12
CA ASN A 68 16.24 2.41 -6.66
C ASN A 68 17.38 1.51 -7.17
N MET A 69 18.32 2.12 -7.88
CA MET A 69 19.49 1.46 -8.48
C MET A 69 20.83 1.98 -7.90
N ASP A 70 20.79 2.66 -6.76
CA ASP A 70 22.00 3.16 -6.11
C ASP A 70 22.79 2.02 -5.49
N GLU A 71 23.98 1.79 -6.03
CA GLU A 71 24.97 0.86 -5.50
C GLU A 71 26.34 1.21 -6.09
N GLY A 72 27.40 1.15 -5.27
CA GLY A 72 28.73 1.60 -5.67
C GLY A 72 29.40 0.71 -6.72
N LEU A 73 28.90 -0.51 -6.92
CA LEU A 73 29.47 -1.52 -7.81
C LEU A 73 28.75 -1.66 -9.16
N ILE A 74 27.71 -0.86 -9.42
CA ILE A 74 26.98 -0.89 -10.70
C ILE A 74 26.89 0.52 -11.30
N ASP A 75 26.69 0.58 -12.62
CA ASP A 75 26.27 1.81 -13.28
C ASP A 75 24.79 2.06 -12.98
N SER A 76 24.53 2.83 -11.93
CA SER A 76 23.16 3.16 -11.47
C SER A 76 22.31 3.82 -12.55
N GLU A 77 22.90 4.67 -13.40
CA GLU A 77 22.17 5.38 -14.45
C GLU A 77 21.74 4.40 -15.55
N ALA A 78 22.67 3.59 -16.04
CA ALA A 78 22.36 2.57 -17.05
C ALA A 78 21.38 1.51 -16.52
N ALA A 79 21.53 1.10 -15.25
CA ALA A 79 20.63 0.13 -14.62
C ALA A 79 19.21 0.70 -14.45
N MET A 80 19.08 1.97 -14.05
CA MET A 80 17.78 2.66 -13.96
C MET A 80 17.08 2.68 -15.31
N VAL A 81 17.76 3.21 -16.34
CA VAL A 81 17.21 3.28 -17.71
C VAL A 81 16.79 1.91 -18.22
N ARG A 82 17.66 0.89 -18.06
CA ARG A 82 17.37 -0.47 -18.52
C ARG A 82 16.16 -1.06 -17.81
N PHE A 83 16.08 -0.95 -16.49
CA PHE A 83 14.99 -1.53 -15.73
C PHE A 83 13.66 -0.83 -16.01
N LEU A 84 13.64 0.51 -16.07
CA LEU A 84 12.44 1.28 -16.38
C LEU A 84 11.88 0.95 -17.75
N ASN A 85 12.73 0.83 -18.77
CA ASN A 85 12.31 0.42 -20.12
C ASN A 85 11.72 -1.00 -20.15
N LEU A 86 12.25 -1.91 -19.33
CA LEU A 86 11.73 -3.28 -19.24
C LEU A 86 10.35 -3.33 -18.57
N ILE A 87 10.16 -2.65 -17.44
CA ILE A 87 8.85 -2.63 -16.78
C ILE A 87 7.80 -1.86 -17.59
N ALA A 88 8.22 -0.89 -18.42
CA ALA A 88 7.34 -0.20 -19.35
C ALA A 88 6.83 -1.10 -20.48
N ALA A 89 7.55 -2.19 -20.80
CA ALA A 89 7.13 -3.17 -21.80
C ALA A 89 6.14 -4.22 -21.26
N GLU A 90 5.94 -4.28 -19.93
CA GLU A 90 5.03 -5.22 -19.26
C GLU A 90 3.74 -4.50 -18.84
N PRO A 91 2.59 -4.70 -19.53
CA PRO A 91 1.37 -3.92 -19.30
C PRO A 91 0.85 -3.95 -17.86
N ASP A 92 0.94 -5.09 -17.19
CA ASP A 92 0.47 -5.27 -15.80
C ASP A 92 1.27 -4.43 -14.80
N ILE A 93 2.52 -4.10 -15.12
CA ILE A 93 3.39 -3.22 -14.33
C ILE A 93 3.24 -1.78 -14.80
N ALA A 94 3.33 -1.56 -16.10
CA ALA A 94 3.31 -0.24 -16.72
C ALA A 94 2.02 0.53 -16.44
N ARG A 95 0.92 -0.11 -16.06
CA ARG A 95 -0.33 0.55 -15.65
C ARG A 95 -0.17 1.47 -14.43
N VAL A 96 0.73 1.16 -13.48
CA VAL A 96 0.93 1.97 -12.27
C VAL A 96 2.05 3.00 -12.45
N PRO A 97 2.00 4.16 -11.77
CA PRO A 97 3.09 5.13 -11.78
C PRO A 97 4.38 4.59 -11.15
N VAL A 98 5.51 5.18 -11.55
CA VAL A 98 6.83 4.87 -11.00
C VAL A 98 7.36 6.05 -10.18
N MET A 99 7.93 5.72 -9.02
CA MET A 99 8.74 6.61 -8.20
C MET A 99 10.23 6.31 -8.51
N VAL A 100 10.93 7.29 -9.07
CA VAL A 100 12.35 7.18 -9.43
C VAL A 100 13.17 7.57 -8.19
N ASP A 101 13.82 6.58 -7.57
CA ASP A 101 14.57 6.74 -6.33
C ASP A 101 16.09 6.72 -6.56
N SER A 102 16.76 7.82 -6.23
CA SER A 102 18.21 7.90 -6.19
C SER A 102 18.70 9.11 -5.38
N SER A 103 19.87 8.96 -4.77
CA SER A 103 20.65 10.05 -4.19
C SER A 103 21.39 10.91 -5.23
N LYS A 104 21.43 10.49 -6.49
CA LYS A 104 22.14 11.16 -7.59
C LYS A 104 21.14 11.78 -8.57
N TRP A 105 21.19 13.10 -8.73
CA TRP A 105 20.33 13.81 -9.68
C TRP A 105 20.42 13.26 -11.13
N SER A 106 21.60 12.85 -11.60
CA SER A 106 21.76 12.32 -12.95
C SER A 106 20.94 11.04 -13.19
N VAL A 107 20.84 10.17 -12.18
CA VAL A 107 20.05 8.93 -12.23
C VAL A 107 18.55 9.25 -12.21
N ILE A 108 18.13 10.20 -11.37
CA ILE A 108 16.74 10.70 -11.36
C ILE A 108 16.36 11.22 -12.74
N GLU A 109 17.17 12.10 -13.31
CA GLU A 109 16.88 12.71 -14.61
C GLU A 109 16.87 11.68 -15.74
N ALA A 110 17.81 10.73 -15.74
CA ALA A 110 17.81 9.62 -16.70
C ALA A 110 16.54 8.76 -16.57
N GLY A 111 16.09 8.51 -15.33
CA GLY A 111 14.85 7.79 -15.08
C GLY A 111 13.61 8.53 -15.56
N LEU A 112 13.50 9.83 -15.27
CA LEU A 112 12.39 10.67 -15.74
C LEU A 112 12.27 10.70 -17.26
N ARG A 113 13.39 10.71 -17.99
CA ARG A 113 13.39 10.63 -19.47
C ARG A 113 12.82 9.32 -20.02
N CYS A 114 12.77 8.26 -19.21
CA CYS A 114 12.21 6.98 -19.60
C CYS A 114 10.70 6.88 -19.32
N LEU A 115 10.15 7.72 -18.45
CA LEU A 115 8.75 7.64 -18.06
C LEU A 115 7.85 8.28 -19.12
N GLN A 116 6.84 7.54 -19.57
CA GLN A 116 5.78 8.06 -20.46
C GLN A 116 4.68 8.78 -19.67
N GLY A 117 4.31 8.23 -18.51
CA GLY A 117 3.30 8.80 -17.62
C GLY A 117 3.90 9.70 -16.55
N LYS A 118 3.03 10.37 -15.78
CA LYS A 118 3.45 11.23 -14.67
C LYS A 118 3.89 10.39 -13.46
N GLY A 119 5.21 10.29 -13.27
CA GLY A 119 5.84 9.64 -12.12
C GLY A 119 6.13 10.57 -10.95
N ILE A 120 6.90 10.06 -9.99
CA ILE A 120 7.36 10.79 -8.80
C ILE A 120 8.89 10.77 -8.75
N VAL A 121 9.49 11.89 -8.36
CA VAL A 121 10.91 11.96 -8.00
C VAL A 121 11.10 11.67 -6.51
N ASN A 122 11.93 10.69 -6.19
CA ASN A 122 12.39 10.39 -4.83
C ASN A 122 13.92 10.55 -4.77
N SER A 123 14.46 11.67 -4.31
CA SER A 123 13.80 12.85 -3.77
C SER A 123 14.69 14.07 -4.01
N ILE A 124 14.19 15.26 -3.66
CA ILE A 124 15.01 16.47 -3.55
C ILE A 124 15.02 16.97 -2.10
N SER A 125 16.02 17.78 -1.76
CA SER A 125 16.13 18.38 -0.43
C SER A 125 16.97 19.66 -0.47
N MET A 126 17.04 20.37 0.66
CA MET A 126 17.87 21.57 0.81
C MET A 126 19.27 21.24 1.38
N LYS A 127 19.69 19.97 1.34
CA LYS A 127 21.02 19.52 1.80
C LYS A 127 22.17 20.32 1.17
N GLU A 128 22.07 20.58 -0.12
CA GLU A 128 23.09 21.31 -0.90
C GLU A 128 22.73 22.80 -1.05
N GLY A 129 21.76 23.29 -0.26
CA GLY A 129 21.27 24.66 -0.31
C GLY A 129 20.04 24.87 -1.21
N GLU A 130 19.43 26.05 -1.08
CA GLU A 130 18.16 26.37 -1.75
C GLU A 130 18.30 26.55 -3.28
N GLU A 131 19.47 26.97 -3.77
CA GLU A 131 19.70 27.18 -5.21
C GLU A 131 19.61 25.86 -5.99
N ILE A 132 20.33 24.83 -5.53
CA ILE A 132 20.30 23.49 -6.13
C ILE A 132 18.89 22.87 -5.99
N PHE A 133 18.26 23.02 -4.83
CA PHE A 133 16.88 22.57 -4.60
C PHE A 133 15.90 23.16 -5.63
N LEU A 134 15.97 24.49 -5.87
CA LEU A 134 15.12 25.17 -6.85
C LEU A 134 15.47 24.83 -8.30
N GLU A 135 16.74 24.58 -8.62
CA GLU A 135 17.17 24.12 -9.93
C GLU A 135 16.55 22.75 -10.26
N GLN A 136 16.72 21.80 -9.34
CA GLN A 136 16.15 20.46 -9.45
C GLN A 136 14.63 20.52 -9.52
N ALA A 137 13.96 21.24 -8.62
CA ALA A 137 12.50 21.40 -8.66
C ALA A 137 11.99 21.97 -9.98
N ARG A 138 12.68 22.97 -10.56
CA ARG A 138 12.33 23.51 -11.88
C ARG A 138 12.43 22.46 -12.98
N LYS A 139 13.44 21.59 -12.94
CA LYS A 139 13.57 20.47 -13.87
C LYS A 139 12.43 19.46 -13.69
N ILE A 140 12.06 19.13 -12.45
CA ILE A 140 10.93 18.24 -12.16
C ILE A 140 9.63 18.80 -12.77
N MET A 141 9.37 20.10 -12.63
CA MET A 141 8.21 20.75 -13.27
C MET A 141 8.25 20.66 -14.80
N GLN A 142 9.44 20.78 -15.41
CA GLN A 142 9.59 20.63 -16.86
C GLN A 142 9.23 19.22 -17.35
N TYR A 143 9.55 18.18 -16.56
CA TYR A 143 9.11 16.81 -16.82
C TYR A 143 7.65 16.55 -16.41
N GLY A 144 7.03 17.47 -15.64
CA GLY A 144 5.66 17.32 -15.14
C GLY A 144 5.49 16.27 -14.06
N ALA A 145 6.55 15.90 -13.33
CA ALA A 145 6.51 14.89 -12.27
C ALA A 145 6.10 15.48 -10.91
N ALA A 146 5.58 14.63 -10.03
CA ALA A 146 5.43 14.95 -8.61
C ALA A 146 6.76 14.73 -7.87
N VAL A 147 6.86 15.21 -6.62
CA VAL A 147 8.14 15.22 -5.90
C VAL A 147 8.02 14.85 -4.43
N ILE A 148 8.88 13.92 -3.99
CA ILE A 148 9.20 13.73 -2.58
C ILE A 148 10.20 14.81 -2.16
N VAL A 149 9.87 15.55 -1.10
CA VAL A 149 10.74 16.52 -0.46
C VAL A 149 11.16 15.99 0.90
N MET A 150 12.43 15.62 1.02
CA MET A 150 13.00 15.13 2.28
C MET A 150 13.17 16.30 3.26
N ALA A 151 12.87 16.07 4.53
CA ALA A 151 13.19 16.99 5.61
C ALA A 151 14.70 16.97 5.93
N PHE A 152 15.52 17.45 5.00
CA PHE A 152 16.98 17.54 5.06
C PHE A 152 17.41 18.93 4.55
N ASP A 153 18.16 19.66 5.37
CA ASP A 153 18.78 20.95 5.01
C ASP A 153 20.32 20.93 5.20
N THR A 154 20.97 22.08 5.06
CA THR A 154 22.42 22.22 5.24
C THR A 154 22.92 21.89 6.66
N GLN A 155 22.02 21.84 7.65
CA GLN A 155 22.29 21.46 9.03
C GLN A 155 21.97 19.97 9.30
N GLY A 156 21.68 19.17 8.26
CA GLY A 156 21.44 17.74 8.37
C GLY A 156 19.96 17.33 8.26
N GLN A 157 19.70 16.08 8.62
CA GLN A 157 18.34 15.52 8.62
C GLN A 157 17.54 16.04 9.82
N ALA A 158 16.24 16.29 9.62
CA ALA A 158 15.33 16.63 10.69
C ALA A 158 14.92 15.39 11.49
N ASP A 159 15.38 15.36 12.73
CA ASP A 159 15.13 14.34 13.74
C ASP A 159 13.97 14.72 14.69
N THR A 160 13.83 15.99 15.07
CA THR A 160 12.73 16.46 15.95
C THR A 160 11.50 16.96 15.18
N LEU A 161 10.33 16.97 15.84
CA LEU A 161 9.10 17.57 15.33
C LEU A 161 9.30 18.97 14.75
N GLU A 162 9.93 19.87 15.51
CA GLU A 162 10.11 21.27 15.11
C GLU A 162 10.97 21.38 13.86
N ARG A 163 12.06 20.60 13.78
CA ARG A 163 12.92 20.58 12.60
C ARG A 163 12.17 20.05 11.38
N LYS A 164 11.41 18.95 11.53
CA LYS A 164 10.64 18.33 10.44
C LYS A 164 9.65 19.34 9.85
N VAL A 165 8.87 20.01 10.71
CA VAL A 165 7.87 21.01 10.28
C VAL A 165 8.54 22.24 9.68
N THR A 166 9.65 22.71 10.25
CA THR A 166 10.36 23.90 9.77
C THR A 166 10.92 23.70 8.36
N ILE A 167 11.64 22.60 8.13
CA ILE A 167 12.26 22.30 6.83
C ILE A 167 11.18 22.11 5.76
N CYS A 168 10.14 21.31 6.04
CA CYS A 168 9.05 21.10 5.08
C CYS A 168 8.28 22.40 4.79
N SER A 169 8.03 23.24 5.80
CA SER A 169 7.39 24.55 5.59
C SER A 169 8.24 25.46 4.70
N ARG A 170 9.56 25.49 4.93
CA ARG A 170 10.49 26.27 4.10
C ARG A 170 10.51 25.77 2.66
N ALA A 171 10.56 24.45 2.46
CA ALA A 171 10.50 23.86 1.14
C ALA A 171 9.19 24.23 0.41
N TYR A 172 8.05 24.16 1.10
CA TYR A 172 6.76 24.57 0.54
C TYR A 172 6.77 26.02 0.06
N GLU A 173 7.25 26.95 0.90
CA GLU A 173 7.35 28.37 0.57
C GLU A 173 8.23 28.62 -0.66
N LEU A 174 9.35 27.90 -0.77
CA LEU A 174 10.25 27.99 -1.92
C LEU A 174 9.59 27.46 -3.18
N LEU A 175 9.01 26.25 -3.13
CA LEU A 175 8.39 25.61 -4.29
C LEU A 175 7.21 26.42 -4.81
N THR A 176 6.27 26.79 -3.94
CA THR A 176 5.06 27.51 -4.33
C THR A 176 5.33 28.99 -4.61
N GLY A 177 6.14 29.65 -3.79
CA GLY A 177 6.39 31.09 -3.89
C GLY A 177 7.39 31.48 -4.98
N LYS A 178 8.36 30.63 -5.33
CA LYS A 178 9.39 30.93 -6.35
C LYS A 178 9.15 30.25 -7.68
N LEU A 179 8.50 29.08 -7.71
CA LEU A 179 8.32 28.28 -8.92
C LEU A 179 6.85 28.07 -9.31
N ASP A 180 5.89 28.46 -8.48
CA ASP A 180 4.47 28.12 -8.67
C ASP A 180 4.27 26.60 -8.81
N PHE A 181 5.04 25.82 -8.03
CA PHE A 181 4.93 24.36 -8.03
C PHE A 181 3.55 23.95 -7.49
N PRO A 182 2.81 23.05 -8.16
CA PRO A 182 1.49 22.62 -7.70
C PRO A 182 1.55 21.99 -6.30
N PRO A 183 0.85 22.55 -5.30
CA PRO A 183 0.88 22.02 -3.93
C PRO A 183 0.48 20.54 -3.83
N GLU A 184 -0.46 20.10 -4.66
CA GLU A 184 -0.92 18.70 -4.71
C GLU A 184 0.19 17.73 -5.14
N ASP A 185 1.18 18.20 -5.91
CA ASP A 185 2.30 17.38 -6.38
C ASP A 185 3.50 17.34 -5.41
N ILE A 186 3.38 18.00 -4.25
CA ILE A 186 4.40 18.01 -3.19
C ILE A 186 4.06 16.92 -2.17
N ILE A 187 4.99 15.99 -1.99
CA ILE A 187 4.91 14.92 -0.99
C ILE A 187 6.04 15.14 0.01
N PHE A 188 5.73 15.48 1.25
CA PHE A 188 6.75 15.61 2.28
C PHE A 188 7.19 14.24 2.78
N ASP A 189 8.50 14.04 2.95
CA ASP A 189 9.05 12.96 3.77
C ASP A 189 9.70 13.56 5.03
N PRO A 190 8.99 13.57 6.18
CA PRO A 190 9.52 14.03 7.45
C PRO A 190 10.62 13.14 8.05
N ASN A 191 11.16 12.15 7.33
CA ASN A 191 12.12 11.13 7.75
C ASN A 191 11.56 10.17 8.81
N ILE A 192 11.34 8.92 8.41
CA ILE A 192 11.11 7.80 9.32
C ILE A 192 12.46 7.22 9.74
N PHE A 193 12.77 7.31 11.04
CA PHE A 193 13.99 6.74 11.63
C PHE A 193 13.71 5.50 12.45
N ALA A 194 14.76 4.72 12.69
CA ALA A 194 14.72 3.54 13.53
C ALA A 194 14.45 3.92 15.00
N ILE A 195 13.50 3.24 15.62
CA ILE A 195 13.23 3.33 17.07
C ILE A 195 13.76 2.08 17.78
N ALA A 196 13.70 2.05 19.11
CA ALA A 196 14.18 0.93 19.92
C ALA A 196 15.64 0.55 19.61
N THR A 197 16.48 1.56 19.37
CA THR A 197 17.90 1.39 19.02
C THR A 197 18.81 1.21 20.25
N GLY A 198 18.26 1.37 21.46
CA GLY A 198 19.01 1.44 22.71
C GLY A 198 19.57 2.84 23.04
N ILE A 199 19.34 3.83 22.18
CA ILE A 199 19.71 5.23 22.37
C ILE A 199 18.45 6.02 22.74
N GLU A 200 18.47 6.71 23.88
CA GLU A 200 17.28 7.38 24.44
C GLU A 200 16.75 8.46 23.51
N GLU A 201 17.64 9.22 22.87
CA GLU A 201 17.35 10.29 21.92
C GLU A 201 16.56 9.79 20.69
N HIS A 202 16.63 8.50 20.37
CA HIS A 202 15.92 7.90 19.24
C HIS A 202 14.51 7.43 19.60
N SER A 203 14.14 7.42 20.88
CA SER A 203 12.87 6.85 21.37
C SER A 203 11.66 7.61 20.84
N ASN A 204 11.81 8.91 20.59
CA ASN A 204 10.69 9.77 20.18
C ASN A 204 10.52 9.89 18.66
N TYR A 205 11.42 9.33 17.85
CA TYR A 205 11.43 9.55 16.39
C TYR A 205 10.13 9.19 15.68
N ALA A 206 9.46 8.11 16.10
CA ALA A 206 8.16 7.74 15.53
C ALA A 206 7.05 8.73 15.93
N VAL A 207 7.05 9.20 17.18
CA VAL A 207 6.12 10.23 17.67
C VAL A 207 6.36 11.55 16.92
N ASP A 208 7.61 11.97 16.78
CA ASP A 208 7.98 13.19 16.05
C ASP A 208 7.51 13.15 14.60
N PHE A 209 7.61 12.00 13.92
CA PHE A 209 7.05 11.82 12.58
C PHE A 209 5.52 11.94 12.56
N ILE A 210 4.83 11.27 13.49
CA ILE A 210 3.35 11.27 13.57
C ILE A 210 2.83 12.69 13.85
N GLU A 211 3.43 13.40 14.79
CA GLU A 211 3.06 14.78 15.11
C GLU A 211 3.41 15.74 13.96
N ALA A 212 4.56 15.56 13.30
CA ALA A 212 4.93 16.37 12.14
C ALA A 212 3.94 16.17 10.99
N THR A 213 3.51 14.92 10.76
CA THR A 213 2.47 14.58 9.79
C THR A 213 1.19 15.36 10.08
N ARG A 214 0.71 15.33 11.33
CA ARG A 214 -0.51 16.05 11.74
C ARG A 214 -0.40 17.55 11.50
N GLU A 215 0.73 18.14 11.85
CA GLU A 215 0.95 19.57 11.69
C GLU A 215 1.10 19.97 10.21
N LEU A 216 1.82 19.18 9.41
CA LEU A 216 2.00 19.42 7.97
C LEU A 216 0.68 19.30 7.21
N LYS A 217 -0.14 18.28 7.49
CA LYS A 217 -1.47 18.14 6.87
C LYS A 217 -2.42 19.25 7.28
N ARG A 218 -2.30 19.77 8.51
CA ARG A 218 -3.07 20.95 8.96
C ARG A 218 -2.65 22.23 8.24
N ARG A 219 -1.35 22.46 8.04
CA ARG A 219 -0.81 23.66 7.36
C ARG A 219 -0.95 23.60 5.85
N PHE A 220 -0.74 22.43 5.25
CA PHE A 220 -0.63 22.21 3.81
C PHE A 220 -1.59 21.08 3.38
N PRO A 221 -2.91 21.31 3.44
CA PRO A 221 -3.90 20.25 3.24
C PRO A 221 -3.91 19.66 1.82
N ALA A 222 -3.37 20.39 0.84
CA ALA A 222 -3.21 19.90 -0.53
C ALA A 222 -1.98 18.97 -0.70
N CYS A 223 -0.95 19.12 0.15
CA CYS A 223 0.25 18.30 0.08
C CYS A 223 0.04 16.93 0.71
N HIS A 224 0.89 15.99 0.32
CA HIS A 224 0.93 14.64 0.86
C HIS A 224 2.05 14.46 1.89
N VAL A 225 1.96 13.38 2.66
CA VAL A 225 3.01 12.97 3.59
C VAL A 225 3.31 11.49 3.38
N SER A 226 4.60 11.18 3.14
CA SER A 226 5.11 9.84 2.95
C SER A 226 6.34 9.54 3.79
N GLY A 227 6.85 8.33 3.65
CA GLY A 227 8.09 7.88 4.28
C GLY A 227 8.37 6.40 4.05
N GLY A 228 9.65 6.03 4.19
CA GLY A 228 10.14 4.65 4.20
C GLY A 228 9.74 3.91 5.48
N VAL A 229 8.59 3.23 5.48
CA VAL A 229 8.03 2.60 6.69
C VAL A 229 8.96 1.53 7.25
N SER A 230 9.61 0.75 6.40
CA SER A 230 10.54 -0.29 6.82
C SER A 230 11.68 0.20 7.73
N ASN A 231 12.03 1.49 7.67
CA ASN A 231 13.09 2.11 8.47
C ASN A 231 12.76 2.15 9.96
N VAL A 232 11.48 2.30 10.34
CA VAL A 232 11.07 2.39 11.76
C VAL A 232 11.49 1.15 12.55
N SER A 233 11.52 0.01 11.87
CA SER A 233 11.75 -1.32 12.44
C SER A 233 13.18 -1.83 12.32
N PHE A 234 14.13 -0.98 11.89
CA PHE A 234 15.48 -1.42 11.50
C PHE A 234 16.23 -2.16 12.63
N SER A 235 16.02 -1.77 13.88
CA SER A 235 16.61 -2.38 15.08
C SER A 235 16.24 -3.86 15.26
N PHE A 236 15.18 -4.34 14.60
CA PHE A 236 14.68 -5.72 14.68
C PHE A 236 14.92 -6.52 13.39
N ARG A 237 15.91 -6.14 12.58
CA ARG A 237 16.32 -6.91 11.39
C ARG A 237 16.59 -8.37 11.77
N GLY A 238 15.96 -9.29 11.05
CA GLY A 238 15.99 -10.74 11.34
C GLY A 238 14.74 -11.26 12.04
N ASN A 239 13.94 -10.39 12.68
CA ASN A 239 12.68 -10.75 13.33
C ASN A 239 11.49 -10.13 12.57
N ASN A 240 11.06 -10.77 11.48
CA ASN A 240 10.01 -10.22 10.62
C ASN A 240 8.67 -10.04 11.35
N THR A 241 8.30 -10.96 12.25
CA THR A 241 7.05 -10.87 13.02
C THR A 241 6.98 -9.58 13.84
N VAL A 242 8.05 -9.24 14.56
CA VAL A 242 8.12 -7.99 15.33
C VAL A 242 8.15 -6.78 14.39
N ARG A 243 8.88 -6.85 13.27
CA ARG A 243 8.95 -5.74 12.30
C ARG A 243 7.58 -5.42 11.69
N GLU A 244 6.84 -6.44 11.26
CA GLU A 244 5.51 -6.30 10.68
C GLU A 244 4.51 -5.75 11.70
N ALA A 245 4.61 -6.16 12.97
CA ALA A 245 3.83 -5.58 14.06
C ALA A 245 4.14 -4.07 14.25
N ILE A 246 5.42 -3.69 14.25
CA ILE A 246 5.84 -2.28 14.32
C ILE A 246 5.29 -1.50 13.13
N HIS A 247 5.37 -2.03 11.90
CA HIS A 247 4.83 -1.36 10.71
C HIS A 247 3.34 -1.13 10.83
N SER A 248 2.58 -2.15 11.23
CA SER A 248 1.13 -2.10 11.37
C SER A 248 0.69 -1.06 12.41
N VAL A 249 1.31 -1.06 13.60
CA VAL A 249 1.02 -0.07 14.66
C VAL A 249 1.44 1.34 14.23
N PHE A 250 2.62 1.51 13.65
CA PHE A 250 3.08 2.81 13.17
C PHE A 250 2.14 3.39 12.12
N LEU A 251 1.79 2.61 11.09
CA LEU A 251 0.88 3.04 10.03
C LEU A 251 -0.51 3.37 10.57
N TYR A 252 -1.06 2.56 11.48
CA TYR A 252 -2.36 2.83 12.10
C TYR A 252 -2.40 4.22 12.75
N HIS A 253 -1.36 4.62 13.48
CA HIS A 253 -1.29 5.94 14.11
C HIS A 253 -0.94 7.06 13.12
N ALA A 254 -0.01 6.82 12.18
CA ALA A 254 0.42 7.81 11.20
C ALA A 254 -0.70 8.18 10.20
N ILE A 255 -1.48 7.20 9.73
CA ILE A 255 -2.62 7.45 8.83
C ILE A 255 -3.70 8.26 9.53
N ARG A 256 -3.98 7.96 10.80
CA ARG A 256 -4.91 8.76 11.62
C ARG A 256 -4.40 10.19 11.88
N ALA A 257 -3.09 10.42 11.81
CA ALA A 257 -2.50 11.75 11.83
C ALA A 257 -2.54 12.45 10.46
N GLY A 258 -2.80 11.71 9.38
CA GLY A 258 -2.98 12.24 8.03
C GLY A 258 -1.92 11.78 7.02
N MET A 259 -1.08 10.80 7.35
CA MET A 259 -0.18 10.16 6.38
C MET A 259 -1.02 9.45 5.32
N ASP A 260 -0.78 9.77 4.04
CA ASP A 260 -1.63 9.34 2.93
C ASP A 260 -0.88 8.52 1.88
N MET A 261 0.44 8.37 2.00
CA MET A 261 1.26 7.50 1.16
C MET A 261 2.38 6.86 1.97
N GLY A 262 2.89 5.69 1.60
CA GLY A 262 4.09 5.14 2.24
C GLY A 262 4.83 4.10 1.40
N ILE A 263 6.15 4.11 1.51
CA ILE A 263 7.03 3.10 0.90
C ILE A 263 7.05 1.89 1.83
N VAL A 264 6.41 0.81 1.38
CA VAL A 264 6.08 -0.38 2.16
C VAL A 264 6.31 -1.65 1.36
N ASN A 265 6.51 -2.76 2.07
CA ASN A 265 6.31 -4.09 1.50
C ASN A 265 4.81 -4.43 1.50
N ALA A 266 4.12 -4.06 0.42
CA ALA A 266 2.67 -4.22 0.29
C ALA A 266 2.14 -5.64 0.59
N GLY A 267 2.96 -6.68 0.38
CA GLY A 267 2.56 -8.06 0.57
C GLY A 267 2.49 -8.55 2.02
N THR A 268 3.18 -7.88 2.96
CA THR A 268 3.49 -8.39 4.31
C THR A 268 2.96 -7.51 5.45
N LEU A 269 2.05 -6.58 5.17
CA LEU A 269 1.45 -5.79 6.24
C LEU A 269 0.50 -6.67 7.07
N ALA A 270 0.72 -6.71 8.38
CA ALA A 270 -0.16 -7.39 9.33
C ALA A 270 -1.42 -6.54 9.59
N ILE A 271 -2.56 -7.21 9.83
CA ILE A 271 -3.80 -6.55 10.26
C ILE A 271 -3.63 -6.16 11.73
N TYR A 272 -3.88 -4.90 12.05
CA TYR A 272 -3.61 -4.35 13.38
C TYR A 272 -4.39 -5.06 14.51
N ASP A 273 -5.62 -5.52 14.23
CA ASP A 273 -6.46 -6.22 15.19
C ASP A 273 -6.08 -7.70 15.41
N ASP A 274 -5.30 -8.29 14.49
CA ASP A 274 -4.87 -9.70 14.57
C ASP A 274 -3.53 -9.87 15.30
N LEU A 275 -2.85 -8.77 15.60
CA LEU A 275 -1.63 -8.81 16.40
C LEU A 275 -1.95 -9.36 17.79
N ASP A 276 -1.09 -10.27 18.28
CA ASP A 276 -1.15 -10.74 19.67
C ASP A 276 -1.26 -9.54 20.63
N ALA A 277 -2.16 -9.64 21.62
CA ALA A 277 -2.50 -8.51 22.47
C ALA A 277 -1.31 -8.00 23.30
N GLU A 278 -0.42 -8.90 23.74
CA GLU A 278 0.79 -8.51 24.44
C GLU A 278 1.79 -7.86 23.47
N LEU A 279 2.07 -8.51 22.33
CA LEU A 279 2.97 -7.96 21.31
C LEU A 279 2.52 -6.59 20.84
N ARG A 280 1.23 -6.44 20.49
CA ARG A 280 0.64 -5.17 20.05
C ARG A 280 0.89 -4.10 21.10
N LYS A 281 0.60 -4.37 22.37
CA LYS A 281 0.80 -3.41 23.47
C LYS A 281 2.27 -3.00 23.63
N ARG A 282 3.22 -3.94 23.57
CA ARG A 282 4.66 -3.62 23.69
C ARG A 282 5.14 -2.77 22.52
N VAL A 283 4.73 -3.12 21.31
CA VAL A 283 5.04 -2.34 20.09
C VAL A 283 4.43 -0.94 20.19
N GLU A 284 3.21 -0.85 20.67
CA GLU A 284 2.49 0.40 20.91
C GLU A 284 3.17 1.31 21.94
N ASP A 285 3.76 0.74 22.99
CA ASP A 285 4.54 1.47 23.97
C ASP A 285 5.83 2.04 23.36
N VAL A 286 6.48 1.29 22.45
CA VAL A 286 7.69 1.71 21.73
C VAL A 286 7.38 2.77 20.67
N VAL A 287 6.41 2.53 19.79
CA VAL A 287 6.06 3.43 18.69
C VAL A 287 5.55 4.79 19.18
N LEU A 288 4.76 4.79 20.27
CA LEU A 288 4.22 6.03 20.84
C LEU A 288 5.03 6.56 22.02
N ASN A 289 6.21 5.98 22.30
CA ASN A 289 7.08 6.37 23.41
C ASN A 289 6.33 6.55 24.75
N ARG A 290 5.41 5.63 25.08
CA ARG A 290 4.53 5.71 26.27
C ARG A 290 5.18 5.22 27.56
N ASN A 291 6.28 4.48 27.44
CA ASN A 291 6.98 3.88 28.56
C ASN A 291 8.51 4.06 28.38
N PRO A 292 9.23 4.60 29.37
CA PRO A 292 10.69 4.77 29.25
C PRO A 292 11.43 3.45 29.04
N ASN A 293 10.88 2.34 29.55
CA ASN A 293 11.46 0.99 29.40
C ASN A 293 10.84 0.22 28.22
N ALA A 294 10.13 0.89 27.30
CA ALA A 294 9.42 0.21 26.21
C ALA A 294 10.35 -0.67 25.35
N THR A 295 11.56 -0.18 25.06
CA THR A 295 12.56 -0.91 24.26
C THR A 295 12.95 -2.23 24.92
N GLU A 296 13.37 -2.20 26.18
CA GLU A 296 13.75 -3.41 26.95
C GLU A 296 12.58 -4.38 27.01
N ARG A 297 11.39 -3.87 27.32
CA ARG A 297 10.14 -4.62 27.43
C ARG A 297 9.68 -5.27 26.13
N LEU A 298 10.03 -4.72 24.98
CA LEU A 298 9.76 -5.34 23.68
C LEU A 298 10.82 -6.40 23.38
N LEU A 299 12.09 -6.15 23.70
CA LEU A 299 13.18 -7.11 23.53
C LEU A 299 12.94 -8.39 24.36
N GLU A 300 12.44 -8.28 25.59
CA GLU A 300 12.07 -9.40 26.46
C GLU A 300 11.16 -10.43 25.78
N ILE A 301 10.23 -9.97 24.94
CA ILE A 301 9.29 -10.83 24.24
C ILE A 301 9.71 -11.09 22.79
N ALA A 302 10.58 -10.28 22.21
CA ALA A 302 10.99 -10.37 20.81
C ALA A 302 11.61 -11.73 20.49
N ASP A 303 12.37 -12.30 21.42
CA ASP A 303 13.00 -13.61 21.28
C ASP A 303 11.99 -14.74 21.15
N ASN A 304 10.80 -14.62 21.76
CA ASN A 304 9.71 -15.58 21.58
C ASN A 304 9.15 -15.58 20.14
N TYR A 305 9.49 -14.54 19.36
CA TYR A 305 9.08 -14.38 17.96
C TYR A 305 10.26 -14.55 16.98
N GLN A 306 11.48 -14.84 17.45
CA GLN A 306 12.62 -15.19 16.60
C GLN A 306 12.46 -16.63 16.09
N GLY A 307 12.36 -16.83 14.76
CA GLY A 307 12.45 -18.16 14.14
C GLY A 307 11.12 -18.80 13.69
N THR A 308 10.00 -18.11 13.76
CA THR A 308 8.69 -18.61 13.26
C THR A 308 8.57 -18.67 11.72
N GLN A 309 9.68 -18.76 10.98
CA GLN A 309 9.61 -19.12 9.54
C GLN A 309 9.17 -20.59 9.33
N GLY A 310 9.28 -21.46 10.35
CA GLY A 310 8.86 -22.86 10.30
C GLY A 310 7.52 -23.18 10.98
N GLU A 311 7.12 -22.41 12.00
CA GLU A 311 5.90 -22.64 12.79
C GLU A 311 4.70 -21.81 12.34
N ALA A 312 4.88 -20.88 11.39
CA ALA A 312 3.77 -20.25 10.68
C ALA A 312 2.87 -21.27 9.97
N ALA A 313 3.28 -22.54 9.84
CA ALA A 313 2.50 -23.66 9.30
C ALA A 313 1.62 -24.41 10.34
N VAL A 314 1.85 -24.26 11.65
CA VAL A 314 1.15 -25.05 12.68
C VAL A 314 -0.01 -24.27 13.31
N VAL A 315 0.10 -22.93 13.42
CA VAL A 315 -1.02 -22.05 13.78
C VAL A 315 -2.00 -21.85 12.59
N THR A 316 -1.54 -22.07 11.36
CA THR A 316 -2.24 -21.68 10.12
C THR A 316 -3.48 -22.47 9.76
N LEU A 317 -3.83 -23.54 10.48
CA LEU A 317 -5.08 -24.27 10.22
C LEU A 317 -6.00 -24.36 11.43
N ALA A 318 -5.69 -23.74 12.57
CA ALA A 318 -6.62 -23.72 13.70
C ALA A 318 -7.99 -23.11 13.32
N TRP A 319 -7.99 -22.11 12.43
CA TRP A 319 -9.23 -21.57 11.86
C TRP A 319 -10.02 -22.60 11.04
N ARG A 320 -9.38 -23.64 10.48
CA ARG A 320 -10.05 -24.73 9.75
C ARG A 320 -10.91 -25.62 10.63
N GLU A 321 -10.69 -25.60 11.94
CA GLU A 321 -11.51 -26.32 12.92
C GLU A 321 -12.81 -25.57 13.24
N GLN A 322 -12.93 -24.30 12.82
CA GLN A 322 -14.15 -23.53 13.00
C GLN A 322 -15.27 -23.98 12.05
N PRO A 323 -16.54 -23.65 12.34
CA PRO A 323 -17.64 -23.90 11.41
C PRO A 323 -17.40 -23.25 10.04
N VAL A 324 -17.86 -23.89 8.97
CA VAL A 324 -17.58 -23.49 7.57
C VAL A 324 -17.91 -22.02 7.26
N HIS A 325 -18.98 -21.46 7.83
CA HIS A 325 -19.31 -20.04 7.68
C HIS A 325 -18.19 -19.14 8.20
N LYS A 326 -17.62 -19.45 9.37
CA LYS A 326 -16.50 -18.71 9.95
C LYS A 326 -15.20 -18.93 9.17
N ARG A 327 -15.02 -20.12 8.59
CA ARG A 327 -13.87 -20.41 7.71
C ARG A 327 -13.89 -19.55 6.44
N LEU A 328 -15.04 -19.40 5.78
CA LEU A 328 -15.18 -18.50 4.63
C LEU A 328 -14.92 -17.04 5.00
N SER A 329 -15.50 -16.56 6.11
CA SER A 329 -15.23 -15.19 6.56
C SER A 329 -13.75 -14.98 6.89
N TYR A 330 -13.10 -15.94 7.55
CA TYR A 330 -11.67 -15.91 7.82
C TYR A 330 -10.83 -15.90 6.52
N ALA A 331 -11.14 -16.79 5.58
CA ALA A 331 -10.45 -16.86 4.30
C ALA A 331 -10.57 -15.53 3.52
N LEU A 332 -11.71 -14.86 3.58
CA LEU A 332 -11.91 -13.53 3.00
C LEU A 332 -11.07 -12.47 3.70
N VAL A 333 -11.17 -12.33 5.03
CA VAL A 333 -10.44 -11.32 5.80
C VAL A 333 -8.92 -11.45 5.60
N HIS A 334 -8.40 -12.68 5.55
CA HIS A 334 -6.97 -12.94 5.38
C HIS A 334 -6.53 -13.14 3.91
N GLY A 335 -7.46 -13.09 2.95
CA GLY A 335 -7.14 -13.23 1.53
C GLY A 335 -6.58 -14.61 1.13
N ILE A 336 -7.02 -15.67 1.82
CA ILE A 336 -6.62 -17.07 1.61
C ILE A 336 -7.52 -17.71 0.55
N ASP A 337 -6.96 -18.07 -0.61
CA ASP A 337 -7.73 -18.64 -1.72
C ASP A 337 -7.63 -20.17 -1.83
N GLN A 338 -6.81 -20.81 -1.00
CA GLN A 338 -6.48 -22.24 -1.11
C GLN A 338 -7.69 -23.16 -0.87
N PHE A 339 -8.49 -22.88 0.17
CA PHE A 339 -9.63 -23.73 0.60
C PHE A 339 -10.99 -23.15 0.20
N VAL A 340 -11.01 -21.98 -0.46
CA VAL A 340 -12.25 -21.23 -0.65
C VAL A 340 -13.30 -22.01 -1.46
N ILE A 341 -12.87 -22.80 -2.46
CA ILE A 341 -13.80 -23.59 -3.28
C ILE A 341 -14.44 -24.70 -2.45
N GLU A 342 -13.64 -25.44 -1.67
CA GLU A 342 -14.11 -26.52 -0.80
C GLU A 342 -15.11 -26.00 0.24
N ASP A 343 -14.78 -24.89 0.91
CA ASP A 343 -15.65 -24.28 1.91
C ASP A 343 -16.93 -23.70 1.27
N THR A 344 -16.81 -23.09 0.09
CA THR A 344 -17.96 -22.55 -0.64
C THR A 344 -18.93 -23.66 -1.01
N GLU A 345 -18.43 -24.82 -1.46
CA GLU A 345 -19.26 -25.99 -1.76
C GLU A 345 -19.94 -26.56 -0.51
N GLU A 346 -19.22 -26.66 0.61
CA GLU A 346 -19.79 -27.14 1.86
C GLU A 346 -20.92 -26.22 2.35
N VAL A 347 -20.74 -24.89 2.32
CA VAL A 347 -21.84 -23.95 2.62
C VAL A 347 -22.97 -24.06 1.62
N ARG A 348 -22.68 -24.21 0.33
CA ARG A 348 -23.71 -24.35 -0.71
C ARG A 348 -24.61 -25.55 -0.44
N GLN A 349 -24.05 -26.68 -0.01
CA GLN A 349 -24.82 -27.87 0.36
C GLN A 349 -25.68 -27.69 1.62
N LEU A 350 -25.24 -26.83 2.55
CA LEU A 350 -25.97 -26.49 3.77
C LEU A 350 -27.01 -25.38 3.56
N SER A 351 -26.93 -24.65 2.44
CA SER A 351 -27.79 -23.52 2.12
C SER A 351 -29.00 -23.94 1.31
N SER A 352 -30.10 -23.20 1.47
CA SER A 352 -31.32 -23.39 0.66
C SER A 352 -31.10 -23.05 -0.80
N ARG A 353 -30.37 -21.96 -1.07
CA ARG A 353 -30.05 -21.45 -2.41
C ARG A 353 -28.55 -21.16 -2.49
N PRO A 354 -27.87 -21.43 -3.61
CA PRO A 354 -26.48 -20.99 -3.82
C PRO A 354 -26.26 -19.49 -3.59
N LEU A 355 -27.28 -18.65 -3.83
CA LEU A 355 -27.22 -17.21 -3.55
C LEU A 355 -27.06 -16.89 -2.06
N ASP A 356 -27.60 -17.73 -1.16
CA ASP A 356 -27.52 -17.52 0.29
C ASP A 356 -26.05 -17.62 0.79
N VAL A 357 -25.18 -18.32 0.05
CA VAL A 357 -23.73 -18.36 0.33
C VAL A 357 -23.08 -16.99 0.09
N ILE A 358 -23.52 -16.28 -0.96
CA ILE A 358 -23.06 -14.94 -1.30
C ILE A 358 -23.60 -13.94 -0.27
N GLU A 359 -24.92 -13.91 -0.07
CA GLU A 359 -25.60 -12.95 0.81
C GLU A 359 -25.29 -13.17 2.31
N GLY A 360 -24.90 -14.39 2.71
CA GLY A 360 -24.51 -14.72 4.07
C GLY A 360 -22.99 -14.64 4.29
N PRO A 361 -22.28 -15.78 4.43
CA PRO A 361 -20.91 -15.80 4.96
C PRO A 361 -19.89 -15.03 4.11
N LEU A 362 -20.10 -14.93 2.80
CA LEU A 362 -19.21 -14.18 1.92
C LEU A 362 -19.39 -12.66 2.12
N MET A 363 -20.62 -12.16 2.16
CA MET A 363 -20.89 -10.75 2.47
C MET A 363 -20.52 -10.39 3.91
N ASP A 364 -20.76 -11.27 4.89
CA ASP A 364 -20.31 -11.08 6.28
C ASP A 364 -18.79 -10.88 6.35
N GLY A 365 -18.01 -11.69 5.63
CA GLY A 365 -16.56 -11.53 5.54
C GLY A 365 -16.16 -10.21 4.89
N MET A 366 -16.83 -9.82 3.81
CA MET A 366 -16.57 -8.54 3.12
C MET A 366 -16.95 -7.31 3.96
N ASN A 367 -17.99 -7.40 4.80
CA ASN A 367 -18.35 -6.34 5.74
C ASN A 367 -17.23 -6.11 6.77
N VAL A 368 -16.67 -7.19 7.31
CA VAL A 368 -15.51 -7.09 8.22
C VAL A 368 -14.30 -6.44 7.53
N VAL A 369 -14.02 -6.82 6.29
CA VAL A 369 -12.96 -6.19 5.47
C VAL A 369 -13.22 -4.69 5.30
N GLY A 370 -14.47 -4.30 5.01
CA GLY A 370 -14.88 -2.90 4.88
C GLY A 370 -14.69 -2.10 6.18
N ASP A 371 -15.11 -2.66 7.31
CA ASP A 371 -14.96 -2.04 8.63
C ASP A 371 -13.49 -1.85 9.00
N LEU A 372 -12.64 -2.87 8.75
CA LEU A 372 -11.21 -2.80 9.01
C LEU A 372 -10.51 -1.78 8.10
N PHE A 373 -10.86 -1.72 6.82
CA PHE A 373 -10.29 -0.77 5.86
C PHE A 373 -10.70 0.67 6.22
N GLY A 374 -11.99 0.91 6.46
CA GLY A 374 -12.51 2.22 6.86
C GLY A 374 -11.94 2.72 8.20
N ALA A 375 -11.58 1.81 9.10
CA ALA A 375 -10.90 2.13 10.36
C ALA A 375 -9.38 2.33 10.22
N GLY A 376 -8.80 2.16 9.03
CA GLY A 376 -7.35 2.23 8.80
C GLY A 376 -6.56 1.09 9.43
N LYS A 377 -7.21 -0.04 9.76
CA LYS A 377 -6.63 -1.24 10.37
C LYS A 377 -6.24 -2.31 9.35
N MET A 378 -6.77 -2.17 8.13
CA MET A 378 -6.45 -2.96 6.95
C MET A 378 -6.14 -2.01 5.79
N PHE A 379 -5.21 -2.40 4.91
CA PHE A 379 -4.72 -1.61 3.80
C PHE A 379 -5.20 -2.18 2.46
N LEU A 380 -5.20 -1.35 1.41
CA LEU A 380 -5.67 -1.73 0.08
C LEU A 380 -5.08 -3.06 -0.45
N PRO A 381 -3.77 -3.36 -0.30
CA PRO A 381 -3.19 -4.68 -0.59
C PRO A 381 -3.96 -5.88 -0.01
N GLN A 382 -4.40 -5.77 1.24
CA GLN A 382 -5.15 -6.82 1.93
C GLN A 382 -6.56 -6.93 1.36
N VAL A 383 -7.23 -5.78 1.14
CA VAL A 383 -8.56 -5.71 0.51
C VAL A 383 -8.56 -6.34 -0.89
N VAL A 384 -7.52 -6.11 -1.70
CA VAL A 384 -7.38 -6.71 -3.03
C VAL A 384 -7.26 -8.23 -2.94
N LYS A 385 -6.52 -8.77 -1.95
CA LYS A 385 -6.45 -10.22 -1.72
C LYS A 385 -7.82 -10.77 -1.32
N SER A 386 -8.56 -10.10 -0.41
CA SER A 386 -9.93 -10.48 -0.03
C SER A 386 -10.87 -10.50 -1.22
N ALA A 387 -10.82 -9.46 -2.07
CA ALA A 387 -11.64 -9.36 -3.28
C ALA A 387 -11.36 -10.50 -4.28
N ARG A 388 -10.10 -10.97 -4.37
CA ARG A 388 -9.73 -12.14 -5.19
C ARG A 388 -10.34 -13.44 -4.65
N VAL A 389 -10.32 -13.64 -3.33
CA VAL A 389 -10.97 -14.78 -2.67
C VAL A 389 -12.48 -14.77 -2.93
N MET A 390 -13.12 -13.60 -2.76
CA MET A 390 -14.54 -13.38 -3.06
C MET A 390 -14.87 -13.73 -4.51
N LYS A 391 -14.08 -13.22 -5.47
CA LYS A 391 -14.27 -13.51 -6.90
C LYS A 391 -14.17 -15.01 -7.20
N LYS A 392 -13.22 -15.71 -6.59
CA LYS A 392 -13.03 -17.16 -6.76
C LYS A 392 -14.23 -17.95 -6.24
N ALA A 393 -14.74 -17.59 -5.05
CA ALA A 393 -15.94 -18.19 -4.46
C ALA A 393 -17.19 -17.97 -5.32
N VAL A 394 -17.44 -16.72 -5.73
CA VAL A 394 -18.59 -16.37 -6.59
C VAL A 394 -18.51 -17.07 -7.93
N THR A 395 -17.33 -17.12 -8.57
CA THR A 395 -17.13 -17.81 -9.85
C THR A 395 -17.49 -19.29 -9.75
N TYR A 396 -17.17 -19.93 -8.62
CA TYR A 396 -17.53 -21.32 -8.37
C TYR A 396 -19.05 -21.53 -8.23
N LEU A 397 -19.78 -20.56 -7.65
CA LEU A 397 -21.22 -20.65 -7.45
C LEU A 397 -22.03 -20.40 -8.73
N LEU A 398 -21.47 -19.70 -9.73
CA LEU A 398 -22.20 -19.30 -10.95
C LEU A 398 -22.96 -20.45 -11.65
N PRO A 399 -22.35 -21.63 -11.92
CA PRO A 399 -23.07 -22.72 -12.59
C PRO A 399 -24.27 -23.22 -11.78
N TYR A 400 -24.15 -23.29 -10.46
CA TYR A 400 -25.24 -23.76 -9.58
C TYR A 400 -26.39 -22.76 -9.51
N ILE A 401 -26.09 -21.47 -9.56
CA ILE A 401 -27.11 -20.42 -9.61
C ILE A 401 -27.86 -20.48 -10.95
N GLU A 402 -27.17 -20.72 -12.06
CA GLU A 402 -27.81 -20.89 -13.37
C GLU A 402 -28.71 -22.14 -13.42
N GLU A 403 -28.25 -23.27 -12.87
CA GLU A 403 -29.05 -24.49 -12.75
C GLU A 403 -30.30 -24.31 -11.89
N GLU A 404 -30.19 -23.60 -10.76
CA GLU A 404 -31.32 -23.30 -9.88
C GLU A 404 -32.40 -22.49 -10.61
N LYS A 405 -32.01 -21.45 -11.36
CA LYS A 405 -32.94 -20.65 -12.18
C LYS A 405 -33.67 -21.48 -13.23
N LEU A 406 -32.97 -22.42 -13.87
CA LEU A 406 -33.58 -23.33 -14.84
C LEU A 406 -34.58 -24.28 -14.17
N ARG A 407 -34.32 -24.70 -12.93
CA ARG A 407 -35.18 -25.60 -12.14
C ARG A 407 -36.40 -24.92 -11.52
N SER A 408 -36.25 -23.70 -11.03
CA SER A 408 -37.34 -22.95 -10.39
C SER A 408 -38.38 -22.45 -11.40
N GLY A 409 -38.08 -22.51 -12.70
CA GLY A 409 -38.96 -22.00 -13.75
C GLY A 409 -39.14 -20.48 -13.69
N ASP A 410 -38.26 -19.78 -12.97
CA ASP A 410 -38.34 -18.34 -12.71
C ASP A 410 -37.83 -17.53 -13.91
N THR A 411 -38.35 -17.84 -15.09
CA THR A 411 -38.22 -17.06 -16.33
C THR A 411 -39.31 -15.98 -16.42
N GLY A 412 -40.01 -15.66 -15.32
CA GLY A 412 -41.37 -15.13 -15.39
C GLY A 412 -41.57 -13.64 -15.13
N LYS A 413 -40.73 -12.97 -14.33
CA LYS A 413 -40.88 -11.52 -14.09
C LYS A 413 -39.52 -10.85 -13.93
N ASN A 414 -39.15 -10.08 -14.96
CA ASN A 414 -38.09 -9.08 -14.87
C ASN A 414 -38.46 -8.08 -13.76
N ASN A 415 -37.67 -8.04 -12.68
CA ASN A 415 -37.86 -7.12 -11.55
C ASN A 415 -37.40 -5.68 -11.89
N GLY A 416 -36.86 -5.48 -13.08
CA GLY A 416 -36.45 -4.19 -13.63
C GLY A 416 -35.11 -4.29 -14.36
N THR A 417 -34.83 -3.34 -15.24
CA THR A 417 -33.54 -3.24 -15.92
C THR A 417 -32.60 -2.34 -15.12
N ILE A 418 -31.43 -2.85 -14.75
CA ILE A 418 -30.37 -2.10 -14.08
C ILE A 418 -29.22 -1.93 -15.07
N VAL A 419 -28.86 -0.67 -15.29
CA VAL A 419 -27.66 -0.30 -16.05
C VAL A 419 -26.57 0.01 -15.04
N MET A 420 -25.43 -0.64 -15.19
CA MET A 420 -24.29 -0.45 -14.29
C MET A 420 -23.01 -0.29 -15.10
N ALA A 421 -22.15 0.61 -14.62
CA ALA A 421 -20.86 0.93 -15.19
C ALA A 421 -19.93 1.33 -14.05
N THR A 422 -18.64 1.08 -14.21
CA THR A 422 -17.59 1.59 -13.32
C THR A 422 -16.66 2.48 -14.13
N VAL A 423 -16.12 3.51 -13.47
CA VAL A 423 -15.13 4.38 -14.11
C VAL A 423 -13.83 3.59 -14.27
N LYS A 424 -13.14 3.80 -15.39
CA LYS A 424 -11.83 3.19 -15.64
C LYS A 424 -10.82 3.56 -14.55
N GLY A 425 -10.24 2.54 -13.92
CA GLY A 425 -9.34 2.67 -12.78
C GLY A 425 -10.02 2.63 -11.40
N ASP A 426 -11.34 2.48 -11.34
CA ASP A 426 -12.07 2.34 -10.07
C ASP A 426 -11.88 0.94 -9.47
N VAL A 427 -11.45 0.89 -8.22
CA VAL A 427 -11.27 -0.35 -7.44
C VAL A 427 -12.59 -1.11 -7.23
N HIS A 428 -13.73 -0.45 -7.39
CA HIS A 428 -15.05 -1.06 -7.25
C HIS A 428 -15.48 -1.94 -8.45
N ASP A 429 -14.68 -2.08 -9.52
CA ASP A 429 -15.04 -2.96 -10.65
C ASP A 429 -15.30 -4.42 -10.22
N ILE A 430 -14.53 -4.93 -9.25
CA ILE A 430 -14.77 -6.26 -8.67
C ILE A 430 -16.14 -6.29 -7.98
N GLY A 431 -16.48 -5.26 -7.21
CA GLY A 431 -17.77 -5.10 -6.55
C GLY A 431 -18.94 -4.99 -7.54
N LYS A 432 -18.79 -4.22 -8.62
CA LYS A 432 -19.79 -4.10 -9.70
C LYS A 432 -20.13 -5.48 -10.27
N ASN A 433 -19.13 -6.28 -10.60
CA ASN A 433 -19.37 -7.60 -11.19
C ASN A 433 -20.12 -8.53 -10.23
N ILE A 434 -19.80 -8.49 -8.92
CA ILE A 434 -20.51 -9.26 -7.89
C ILE A 434 -21.95 -8.77 -7.74
N VAL A 435 -22.17 -7.46 -7.62
CA VAL A 435 -23.52 -6.86 -7.56
C VAL A 435 -24.33 -7.22 -8.79
N GLY A 436 -23.72 -7.18 -9.98
CA GLY A 436 -24.37 -7.57 -11.22
C GLY A 436 -24.81 -9.04 -11.22
N VAL A 437 -24.00 -9.94 -10.65
CA VAL A 437 -24.40 -11.35 -10.45
C VAL A 437 -25.59 -11.42 -9.50
N VAL A 438 -25.53 -10.81 -8.31
CA VAL A 438 -26.62 -10.84 -7.31
C VAL A 438 -27.93 -10.28 -7.87
N LEU A 439 -27.86 -9.17 -8.61
CA LEU A 439 -29.03 -8.56 -9.25
C LEU A 439 -29.64 -9.47 -10.31
N ARG A 440 -28.82 -10.09 -11.17
CA ARG A 440 -29.32 -11.11 -12.12
C ARG A 440 -29.97 -12.27 -11.39
N CYS A 441 -29.47 -12.65 -10.22
CA CYS A 441 -30.05 -13.73 -9.39
C CYS A 441 -31.40 -13.36 -8.79
N ASN A 442 -31.65 -12.06 -8.60
CA ASN A 442 -32.93 -11.51 -8.16
C ASN A 442 -33.82 -11.06 -9.34
N ASN A 443 -33.67 -11.70 -10.51
CA ASN A 443 -34.46 -11.45 -11.74
C ASN A 443 -34.40 -10.02 -12.29
N PHE A 444 -33.36 -9.24 -12.00
CA PHE A 444 -33.11 -7.99 -12.70
C PHE A 444 -32.40 -8.26 -14.03
N GLU A 445 -32.79 -7.52 -15.06
CA GLU A 445 -32.01 -7.45 -16.29
C GLU A 445 -30.83 -6.50 -16.08
N VAL A 446 -29.61 -7.05 -16.01
CA VAL A 446 -28.41 -6.24 -15.76
C VAL A 446 -27.63 -6.00 -17.03
N ILE A 447 -27.68 -4.75 -17.50
CA ILE A 447 -26.87 -4.22 -18.59
C ILE A 447 -25.60 -3.65 -17.98
N ASP A 448 -24.54 -4.45 -18.01
CA ASP A 448 -23.21 -4.02 -17.60
C ASP A 448 -22.53 -3.36 -18.79
N LEU A 449 -22.40 -2.04 -18.75
CA LEU A 449 -21.71 -1.28 -19.79
C LEU A 449 -20.18 -1.37 -19.67
N GLY A 450 -19.69 -2.13 -18.69
CA GLY A 450 -18.29 -2.37 -18.45
C GLY A 450 -17.61 -1.24 -17.70
N VAL A 451 -16.30 -1.21 -17.87
CA VAL A 451 -15.43 -0.18 -17.33
C VAL A 451 -15.30 0.91 -18.41
N MET A 452 -15.79 2.11 -18.13
CA MET A 452 -15.80 3.25 -19.06
C MET A 452 -14.80 4.33 -18.70
#